data_AF-X1V9Z6-F1
#
_entry.id   AF-X1V9Z6-F1
#
_cell.length_a   1.000
_cell.length_b   1.000
_cell.length_c   1.000
_cell.angle_alpha   90.00
_cell.angle_beta   90.00
_cell.angle_gamma   90.00
#
_symmetry.space_group_name_H-M   'P 1'
#
loop_
_entity.id
_entity.type
_entity.pdbx_description
1 polymer ?
#
loop_
_entity_poly.entity_id
_entity_poly.type
_entity_poly.pdbx_seq_one_letter_code
_entity_poly.pdbx_strand_id
1 'polypeptide(L)'
;MVIHYGKLCGKRHGNPGVIYRADYMVKGNHKPPSRVRYEESHPTMSCRLNKDTRDLLKQRLEDLGGLSFADFVKDSLGLLQLKMPDIEEIKETAWAEGYDQAKKTHRIWYFCAVCQKRIDVVPNSDSHKAIIGYMKEHGWGHASCHEH
;
A
#
# COMPACT_ATOMS: atom_id res chain seq x y z
N MET A 1 -1.80 29.45 18.85
CA MET A 1 -1.12 30.76 18.74
C MET A 1 -0.84 31.00 17.26
N VAL A 2 -1.71 31.76 16.61
CA VAL A 2 -1.69 31.98 15.14
C VAL A 2 -1.13 33.37 14.91
N ILE A 3 -0.06 33.50 14.13
CA ILE A 3 0.49 34.81 13.76
C ILE A 3 0.26 35.00 12.26
N HIS A 4 -0.67 35.91 11.94
CA HIS A 4 -0.98 36.40 10.61
C HIS A 4 0.19 37.21 10.04
N TYR A 5 0.60 36.94 8.80
CA TYR A 5 1.50 37.82 8.06
C TYR A 5 0.70 38.90 7.32
N GLY A 6 0.89 40.15 7.76
CA GLY A 6 0.27 41.34 7.19
C GLY A 6 0.85 41.71 5.82
N LYS A 7 -0.08 42.04 4.92
CA LYS A 7 0.12 42.53 3.55
C LYS A 7 0.43 44.03 3.62
N LEU A 8 1.63 44.47 3.23
CA LEU A 8 1.95 45.90 3.13
C LEU A 8 2.01 46.33 1.66
N CYS A 9 1.02 47.13 1.29
CA CYS A 9 0.87 47.82 0.01
C CYS A 9 1.56 49.20 0.14
N GLY A 10 2.52 49.51 -0.73
CA GLY A 10 3.22 50.80 -0.73
C GLY A 10 3.28 51.41 -2.13
N LYS A 11 2.53 52.50 -2.34
CA LYS A 11 2.46 53.28 -3.59
C LYS A 11 3.81 53.94 -3.90
N ARG A 12 4.24 53.91 -5.16
CA ARG A 12 5.40 54.64 -5.68
C ARG A 12 4.96 56.00 -6.24
N HIS A 13 5.36 57.09 -5.59
CA HIS A 13 5.45 58.41 -6.21
C HIS A 13 6.92 58.71 -6.44
N GLY A 14 7.30 58.91 -7.70
CA GLY A 14 8.68 59.20 -8.08
C GLY A 14 9.06 60.66 -7.88
N ASN A 15 10.33 60.91 -7.59
CA ASN A 15 11.03 62.09 -8.07
C ASN A 15 12.46 61.70 -8.46
N PRO A 16 12.99 62.19 -9.60
CA PRO A 16 14.20 61.67 -10.21
C PRO A 16 15.43 62.47 -9.73
N GLY A 17 16.42 61.79 -9.19
CA GLY A 17 17.68 62.46 -8.86
C GLY A 17 18.60 61.62 -8.00
N VAL A 18 19.75 61.28 -8.59
CA VAL A 18 20.94 60.69 -7.98
C VAL A 18 20.88 59.18 -7.74
N ILE A 19 21.46 58.44 -8.69
CA ILE A 19 21.71 57.00 -8.60
C ILE A 19 22.98 56.81 -7.76
N TYR A 20 22.85 56.73 -6.44
CA TYR A 20 23.92 56.18 -5.61
C TYR A 20 23.92 54.65 -5.81
N ARG A 21 24.89 54.12 -6.56
CA ARG A 21 25.19 52.67 -6.55
C ARG A 21 25.74 52.31 -5.17
N ALA A 22 24.85 51.96 -4.25
CA ALA A 22 25.26 51.23 -3.06
C ALA A 22 25.53 49.78 -3.49
N ASP A 23 26.81 49.42 -3.59
CA ASP A 23 27.23 48.02 -3.68
C ASP A 23 26.88 47.32 -2.37
N TYR A 24 25.63 46.83 -2.27
CA TYR A 24 25.17 46.04 -1.14
C TYR A 24 25.82 44.66 -1.25
N MET A 25 27.02 44.51 -0.70
CA MET A 25 27.62 43.19 -0.47
C MET A 25 26.70 42.44 0.51
N VAL A 26 25.85 41.57 -0.04
CA VAL A 26 25.10 40.57 0.75
C VAL A 26 26.16 39.70 1.43
N LYS A 27 26.40 39.92 2.73
CA LYS A 27 27.22 39.01 3.54
C LYS A 27 26.53 37.65 3.50
N GLY A 28 27.14 36.68 2.81
CA GLY A 28 26.68 35.30 2.85
C GLY A 28 26.62 34.84 4.31
N ASN A 29 25.51 34.19 4.70
CA ASN A 29 25.37 33.70 6.07
C ASN A 29 26.55 32.77 6.41
N HIS A 30 27.36 33.18 7.41
CA HIS A 30 28.49 32.38 7.88
C HIS A 30 27.98 31.05 8.44
N LYS A 31 28.41 29.94 7.82
CA LYS A 31 28.11 28.60 8.32
C LYS A 31 29.12 28.23 9.42
N PRO A 32 28.66 27.79 10.61
CA PRO A 32 29.57 27.36 11.65
C PRO A 32 30.38 26.13 11.20
N PRO A 33 31.65 25.96 11.65
CA PRO A 33 32.51 24.85 11.24
C PRO A 33 31.92 23.45 11.48
N SER A 34 31.13 23.29 12.55
CA SER A 34 30.40 22.06 12.84
C SER A 34 29.41 21.68 11.73
N ARG A 35 28.70 22.68 11.16
CA ARG A 35 27.76 22.49 10.07
C ARG A 35 28.46 22.09 8.78
N VAL A 36 29.64 22.66 8.51
CA VAL A 36 30.45 22.31 7.34
C VAL A 36 30.88 20.84 7.41
N ARG A 37 31.45 20.40 8.53
CA ARG A 37 31.85 18.99 8.74
C ARG A 37 30.66 18.01 8.61
N TYR A 38 29.49 18.42 9.09
CA TYR A 38 28.27 17.61 8.98
C TYR A 38 27.79 17.50 7.52
N GLU A 39 27.74 18.61 6.78
CA GLU A 39 27.34 18.63 5.37
C GLU A 39 28.32 17.83 4.48
N GLU A 40 29.62 17.83 4.81
CA GLU A 40 30.64 17.00 4.13
C GLU A 40 30.43 15.50 4.34
N SER A 41 30.10 15.09 5.58
CA SER A 41 29.85 13.68 5.91
C SER A 41 28.45 13.19 5.53
N HIS A 42 27.49 14.11 5.37
CA HIS A 42 26.08 13.83 5.06
C HIS A 42 25.60 14.72 3.89
N PRO A 43 26.09 14.48 2.66
CA PRO A 43 25.74 15.30 1.52
C PRO A 43 24.22 15.24 1.24
N THR A 44 23.60 16.41 1.09
CA THR A 44 22.18 16.50 0.73
C THR A 44 22.00 16.29 -0.77
N MET A 45 21.30 15.23 -1.15
CA MET A 45 20.83 15.04 -2.52
C MET A 45 19.44 15.63 -2.68
N SER A 46 19.23 16.43 -3.74
CA SER A 46 17.91 16.94 -4.10
C SER A 46 17.65 16.69 -5.59
N CYS A 47 16.44 16.22 -5.91
CA CYS A 47 15.99 16.01 -7.29
C CYS A 47 14.76 16.87 -7.56
N ARG A 48 14.66 17.41 -8.78
CA ARG A 48 13.46 18.11 -9.24
C ARG A 48 12.54 17.10 -9.89
N LEU A 49 11.33 16.98 -9.36
CA LEU A 49 10.29 16.11 -9.88
C LEU A 49 9.09 16.97 -10.27
N ASN A 50 8.32 16.49 -11.26
CA ASN A 50 7.00 17.03 -11.53
C ASN A 50 6.07 16.72 -10.34
N LYS A 51 5.04 17.55 -10.16
CA LYS A 51 4.11 17.43 -9.02
C LYS A 51 3.50 16.03 -8.95
N ASP A 52 3.03 15.52 -10.09
CA ASP A 52 2.37 14.21 -10.18
C ASP A 52 3.31 13.07 -9.79
N THR A 53 4.57 13.12 -10.24
CA THR A 53 5.60 12.14 -9.88
C THR A 53 5.92 12.16 -8.38
N ARG A 54 6.01 13.35 -7.79
CA ARG A 54 6.24 13.51 -6.35
C ARG A 54 5.06 13.00 -5.54
N ASP A 55 3.84 13.25 -5.99
CA ASP A 55 2.63 12.85 -5.28
C ASP A 55 2.42 11.31 -5.40
N LEU A 56 2.71 10.71 -6.56
CA LEU A 56 2.74 9.25 -6.74
C LEU A 56 3.80 8.60 -5.83
N LEU A 57 4.99 9.19 -5.73
CA LEU A 57 6.05 8.69 -4.85
C LEU A 57 5.62 8.69 -3.38
N LYS A 58 4.93 9.76 -2.94
CA LYS A 58 4.40 9.82 -1.57
C LYS A 58 3.37 8.74 -1.29
N GLN A 59 2.42 8.53 -2.20
CA GLN A 59 1.42 7.47 -2.06
C GLN A 59 2.07 6.09 -1.92
N ARG A 60 3.05 5.79 -2.78
CA ARG A 60 3.79 4.51 -2.70
C ARG A 60 4.51 4.32 -1.38
N LEU A 61 5.10 5.39 -0.82
CA LEU A 61 5.78 5.32 0.48
C LEU A 61 4.79 5.09 1.63
N GLU A 62 3.59 5.67 1.56
CA GLU A 62 2.51 5.42 2.51
C GLU A 62 2.00 3.96 2.43
N ASP A 63 1.74 3.46 1.22
CA ASP A 63 1.28 2.08 0.98
C ASP A 63 2.26 1.01 1.52
N LEU A 64 3.56 1.29 1.43
CA LEU A 64 4.63 0.40 1.93
C LEU A 64 4.81 0.45 3.46
N GLY A 65 3.89 1.11 4.19
CA GLY A 65 3.91 1.19 5.65
C GLY A 65 4.45 2.52 6.20
N GLY A 66 4.37 3.61 5.42
CA GLY A 66 4.79 4.95 5.86
C GLY A 66 6.31 5.14 5.89
N LEU A 67 7.01 4.56 4.92
CA LEU A 67 8.47 4.65 4.84
C LEU A 67 8.92 6.07 4.50
N SER A 68 10.05 6.50 5.08
CA SER A 68 10.68 7.74 4.64
C SER A 68 11.34 7.55 3.28
N PHE A 69 11.39 8.60 2.46
CA PHE A 69 12.10 8.56 1.18
C PHE A 69 13.59 8.18 1.36
N ALA A 70 14.20 8.61 2.47
CA ALA A 70 15.59 8.27 2.77
C ALA A 70 15.76 6.77 3.04
N ASP A 71 14.81 6.15 3.76
CA ASP A 71 14.85 4.72 4.04
C ASP A 71 14.58 3.90 2.77
N PHE A 72 13.66 4.36 1.92
CA PHE A 72 13.45 3.78 0.58
C PHE A 72 14.72 3.82 -0.28
N VAL A 73 15.44 4.94 -0.30
CA VAL A 73 16.70 5.04 -1.05
C VAL A 73 17.76 4.11 -0.46
N LYS A 74 17.91 4.05 0.85
CA LYS A 74 18.87 3.14 1.50
C LYS A 74 18.52 1.67 1.26
N ASP A 75 17.24 1.33 1.25
CA ASP A 75 16.74 0.00 0.92
C ASP A 75 17.05 -0.38 -0.53
N SER A 76 16.83 0.55 -1.47
CA SER A 76 17.20 0.35 -2.88
C SER A 76 18.70 0.12 -3.12
N LEU A 77 19.54 0.61 -2.20
CA LEU A 77 20.99 0.41 -2.20
C LEU A 77 21.42 -0.83 -1.40
N GLY A 78 20.48 -1.59 -0.83
CA GLY A 78 20.74 -2.76 0.01
C GLY A 78 21.37 -2.44 1.37
N LEU A 79 21.35 -1.18 1.79
CA LEU A 79 21.92 -0.72 3.07
C LEU A 79 20.95 -0.91 4.24
N LEU A 80 19.67 -0.99 3.95
CA LEU A 80 18.60 -1.39 4.85
C LEU A 80 17.88 -2.56 4.19
N GLN A 81 17.65 -3.64 4.94
CA GLN A 81 16.65 -4.64 4.54
C GLN A 81 15.36 -4.24 5.23
N LEU A 82 14.56 -3.40 4.59
CA LEU A 82 13.20 -3.23 5.06
C LEU A 82 12.53 -4.60 4.91
N LYS A 83 11.92 -5.10 6.00
CA LYS A 83 11.07 -6.29 5.94
C LYS A 83 9.80 -5.90 5.19
N MET A 84 9.93 -5.68 3.88
CA MET A 84 8.79 -5.76 2.99
C MET A 84 8.23 -7.17 3.20
N PRO A 85 6.98 -7.29 3.65
CA PRO A 85 6.43 -8.61 3.90
C PRO A 85 6.48 -9.40 2.60
N ASP A 86 6.93 -10.65 2.69
CA ASP A 86 6.95 -11.53 1.53
C ASP A 86 5.52 -11.70 1.03
N ILE A 87 5.28 -11.13 -0.15
CA ILE A 87 3.95 -11.10 -0.76
C ILE A 87 3.49 -12.53 -1.06
N GLU A 88 4.42 -13.45 -1.33
CA GLU A 88 4.11 -14.85 -1.58
C GLU A 88 3.65 -15.55 -0.30
N GLU A 89 4.40 -15.39 0.81
CA GLU A 89 4.06 -15.99 2.10
C GLU A 89 2.69 -15.51 2.64
N ILE A 90 2.40 -14.20 2.51
CA ILE A 90 1.09 -13.66 2.88
C ILE A 90 -0.02 -14.26 2.02
N LYS A 91 0.18 -14.37 0.70
CA LYS A 91 -0.82 -14.92 -0.22
C LYS A 91 -1.08 -16.40 0.06
N GLU A 92 -0.03 -17.18 0.27
CA GLU A 92 -0.15 -18.61 0.56
C GLU A 92 -0.90 -18.84 1.87
N THR A 93 -0.55 -18.08 2.92
CA THR A 93 -1.21 -18.18 4.23
C THR A 93 -2.69 -17.83 4.13
N ALA A 94 -3.02 -16.68 3.51
CA ALA A 94 -4.41 -16.24 3.35
C ALA A 94 -5.24 -17.21 2.48
N TRP A 95 -4.63 -17.77 1.43
CA TRP A 95 -5.28 -18.77 0.58
C TRP A 95 -5.54 -20.07 1.35
N ALA A 96 -4.55 -20.55 2.10
CA ALA A 96 -4.67 -21.77 2.90
C ALA A 96 -5.77 -21.64 3.96
N GLU A 97 -5.80 -20.53 4.70
CA GLU A 97 -6.83 -20.24 5.69
C GLU A 97 -8.24 -20.20 5.06
N GLY A 98 -8.38 -19.49 3.93
CA GLY A 98 -9.65 -19.40 3.20
C GLY A 98 -10.13 -20.76 2.70
N TYR A 99 -9.21 -21.56 2.17
CA TYR A 99 -9.50 -22.91 1.67
C TYR A 99 -9.93 -23.85 2.80
N ASP A 100 -9.21 -23.85 3.93
CA ASP A 100 -9.55 -24.68 5.09
C ASP A 100 -10.89 -24.27 5.70
N GLN A 101 -11.18 -22.98 5.77
CA GLN A 101 -12.47 -22.49 6.23
C GLN A 101 -13.59 -22.98 5.32
N ALA A 102 -13.44 -22.84 4.00
CA ALA A 102 -14.43 -23.34 3.03
C ALA A 102 -14.64 -24.86 3.15
N LYS A 103 -13.57 -25.63 3.39
CA LYS A 103 -13.63 -27.08 3.59
C LYS A 103 -14.33 -27.48 4.90
N LYS A 104 -14.38 -26.61 5.90
CA LYS A 104 -15.12 -26.84 7.15
C LYS A 104 -16.60 -26.50 7.00
N THR A 105 -16.92 -25.40 6.34
CA THR A 105 -18.30 -24.88 6.27
C THR A 105 -19.13 -25.46 5.12
N HIS A 106 -18.50 -25.75 3.97
CA HIS A 106 -19.23 -26.07 2.74
C HIS A 106 -18.96 -27.48 2.20
N ARG A 107 -18.06 -28.25 2.82
CA ARG A 107 -17.75 -29.60 2.36
C ARG A 107 -18.91 -30.55 2.62
N ILE A 108 -19.37 -31.21 1.56
CA ILE A 108 -20.35 -32.29 1.63
C ILE A 108 -19.63 -33.59 1.97
N TRP A 109 -20.15 -34.35 2.93
CA TRP A 109 -19.58 -35.62 3.38
C TRP A 109 -20.70 -36.58 3.83
N TYR A 110 -20.42 -37.87 3.79
CA TYR A 110 -21.32 -38.92 4.27
C TYR A 110 -20.50 -40.07 4.90
N PHE A 111 -21.16 -40.98 5.62
CA PHE A 111 -20.50 -42.16 6.19
C PHE A 111 -20.60 -43.37 5.27
N CYS A 112 -19.52 -44.14 5.17
CA CYS A 112 -19.52 -45.43 4.48
C CYS A 112 -20.49 -46.39 5.19
N ALA A 113 -21.44 -46.97 4.46
CA ALA A 113 -22.39 -47.92 5.03
C ALA A 113 -21.73 -49.20 5.57
N VAL A 114 -20.54 -49.56 5.06
CA VAL A 114 -19.83 -50.79 5.45
C VAL A 114 -18.92 -50.56 6.65
N CYS A 115 -18.03 -49.58 6.58
CA CYS A 115 -17.00 -49.36 7.60
C CYS A 115 -17.24 -48.15 8.50
N GLN A 116 -18.33 -47.41 8.28
CA GLN A 116 -18.72 -46.20 9.03
C GLN A 116 -17.69 -45.07 9.04
N LYS A 117 -16.65 -45.16 8.20
CA LYS A 117 -15.68 -44.09 8.02
C LYS A 117 -16.28 -42.95 7.19
N ARG A 118 -15.87 -41.73 7.51
CA ARG A 118 -16.26 -40.52 6.78
C ARG A 118 -15.68 -40.55 5.36
N ILE A 119 -16.53 -40.22 4.39
CA ILE A 119 -16.17 -40.03 2.99
C ILE A 119 -16.50 -38.58 2.62
N ASP A 120 -15.49 -37.85 2.15
CA ASP A 120 -15.66 -36.52 1.61
C ASP A 120 -16.05 -36.59 0.13
N VAL A 121 -17.08 -35.84 -0.26
CA VAL A 121 -17.54 -35.80 -1.65
C VAL A 121 -16.67 -34.83 -2.43
N VAL A 122 -15.89 -35.36 -3.37
CA VAL A 122 -15.09 -34.53 -4.29
C VAL A 122 -15.98 -34.07 -5.44
N PRO A 123 -15.91 -32.80 -5.88
CA PRO A 123 -16.64 -32.34 -7.06
C PRO A 123 -16.37 -33.23 -8.28
N ASN A 124 -17.42 -33.54 -9.02
CA ASN A 124 -17.42 -34.40 -10.21
C ASN A 124 -16.95 -35.86 -10.01
N SER A 125 -16.73 -36.30 -8.76
CA SER A 125 -16.56 -37.72 -8.45
C SER A 125 -17.85 -38.51 -8.68
N ASP A 126 -17.76 -39.83 -8.72
CA ASP A 126 -18.93 -40.69 -8.89
C ASP A 126 -19.94 -40.55 -7.74
N SER A 127 -19.47 -40.35 -6.50
CA SER A 127 -20.33 -40.01 -5.37
C SER A 127 -21.08 -38.69 -5.58
N HIS A 128 -20.42 -37.66 -6.12
CA HIS A 128 -21.07 -36.39 -6.43
C HIS A 128 -22.15 -36.55 -7.49
N LYS A 129 -21.86 -37.30 -8.56
CA LYS A 129 -22.83 -37.60 -9.63
C LYS A 129 -24.01 -38.42 -9.11
N ALA A 130 -23.77 -39.39 -8.25
CA ALA A 130 -24.83 -40.20 -7.63
C ALA A 130 -25.77 -39.34 -6.77
N ILE A 131 -25.24 -38.40 -5.99
CA ILE A 131 -26.05 -37.46 -5.20
C ILE A 131 -26.91 -36.58 -6.12
N ILE A 132 -26.32 -36.02 -7.19
CA ILE A 132 -27.06 -35.21 -8.18
C ILE A 132 -28.17 -36.04 -8.85
N GLY A 133 -27.84 -37.27 -9.27
CA GLY A 133 -28.81 -38.19 -9.88
C GLY A 133 -29.97 -38.50 -8.94
N TYR A 134 -29.65 -38.84 -7.69
CA TYR A 134 -30.65 -39.10 -6.66
C TYR A 134 -31.59 -37.92 -6.44
N MET A 135 -31.06 -36.70 -6.29
CA MET A 135 -31.86 -35.49 -6.13
C MET A 135 -32.81 -35.29 -7.32
N LYS A 136 -32.32 -35.49 -8.55
CA LYS A 136 -33.12 -35.36 -9.77
C LYS A 136 -34.24 -36.40 -9.84
N GLU A 137 -33.94 -37.66 -9.56
CA GLU A 137 -34.91 -38.77 -9.61
C GLU A 137 -36.03 -38.62 -8.59
N HIS A 138 -35.73 -38.08 -7.41
CA HIS A 138 -36.67 -37.88 -6.32
C HIS A 138 -37.42 -36.54 -6.41
N GLY A 139 -37.29 -35.83 -7.53
CA GLY A 139 -38.00 -34.57 -7.76
C GLY A 139 -37.53 -33.42 -6.87
N TRP A 140 -36.31 -33.47 -6.32
CA TRP A 140 -35.77 -32.31 -5.61
C TRP A 140 -35.57 -31.17 -6.61
N GLY A 141 -36.15 -30.02 -6.29
CA GLY A 141 -36.16 -28.85 -7.16
C GLY A 141 -36.36 -27.59 -6.35
N HIS A 142 -36.22 -26.44 -7.00
CA HIS A 142 -36.51 -25.16 -6.35
C HIS A 142 -37.96 -25.11 -5.87
N ALA A 143 -38.22 -24.41 -4.77
CA ALA A 143 -39.58 -24.25 -4.24
C ALA A 143 -40.55 -23.70 -5.31
N SER A 144 -40.10 -22.73 -6.10
CA SER A 144 -40.88 -22.15 -7.21
C SER A 144 -41.20 -23.13 -8.34
N CYS A 145 -40.45 -24.23 -8.48
CA CYS A 145 -40.73 -25.26 -9.47
C CYS A 145 -41.81 -26.25 -9.00
N HIS A 146 -42.15 -26.23 -7.71
CA HIS A 146 -43.16 -27.10 -7.09
C HIS A 146 -44.47 -26.36 -6.78
N GLU A 147 -44.49 -25.03 -6.88
CA GLU A 147 -45.70 -24.22 -6.78
C GLU A 147 -46.35 -24.08 -8.17
N HIS A 148 -47.35 -24.92 -8.43
CA HIS A 148 -48.28 -24.83 -9.56
C HIS A 148 -49.71 -24.92 -9.06
#